data_AF-A0A5B0PWU7-F1
#
_entry.id   AF-A0A5B0PWU7-F1
#
_cell.length_a   1.000
_cell.length_b   1.000
_cell.length_c   1.000
_cell.angle_alpha   90.00
_cell.angle_beta   90.00
_cell.angle_gamma   90.00
#
_symmetry.space_group_name_H-M   'P 1'
#
loop_
_entity.id
_entity.type
_entity.pdbx_description
1 polymer ?
#
loop_
_entity_poly.entity_id
_entity_poly.type
_entity_poly.pdbx_seq_one_letter_code
_entity_poly.pdbx_strand_id
1 'polypeptide(L)'
;MLDSDQSLESIRKNGITLAEFNSMARRNGLALTSRSPPTGNQEDAMYQSGLQEFRSHVAKVTSQSSAFLIVSFCRESLGQTGTGHFSPVAGYSPEHDQVLVLEVARFKYPSYWVGLEDLYKSMIPIDPVSQRPRGYTILSHSPSVEKTNGLAKLME
;
A
#
# COMPACT_ATOMS: atom_id res chain seq x y z
N MET A 1 -19.68 7.96 -2.16
CA MET A 1 -18.77 7.97 -0.99
C MET A 1 -18.09 6.61 -0.94
N LEU A 2 -16.82 6.50 -0.53
CA LEU A 2 -16.15 5.19 -0.47
C LEU A 2 -16.85 4.31 0.58
N ASP A 3 -17.16 3.05 0.25
CA ASP A 3 -17.70 2.11 1.23
C ASP A 3 -16.61 1.65 2.21
N SER A 4 -16.82 1.93 3.50
CA SER A 4 -15.91 1.58 4.60
C SER A 4 -16.65 1.02 5.81
N ASP A 5 -16.01 0.13 6.57
CA ASP A 5 -16.56 -0.38 7.85
C ASP A 5 -16.53 0.67 8.97
N GLN A 6 -15.65 1.65 8.85
CA GLN A 6 -15.42 2.70 9.82
C GLN A 6 -16.18 3.97 9.42
N SER A 7 -16.65 4.72 10.42
CA SER A 7 -17.17 6.06 10.19
C SER A 7 -16.07 7.02 9.75
N LEU A 8 -16.40 8.04 8.95
CA LEU A 8 -15.44 9.07 8.55
C LEU A 8 -14.86 9.82 9.76
N GLU A 9 -15.61 9.95 10.84
CA GLU A 9 -15.12 10.55 12.10
C GLU A 9 -14.05 9.68 12.77
N SER A 10 -14.26 8.37 12.84
CA SER A 10 -13.27 7.42 13.35
C SER A 10 -11.99 7.45 12.51
N ILE A 11 -12.12 7.38 11.18
CA ILE A 11 -10.99 7.45 10.24
C ILE A 11 -10.23 8.77 10.40
N ARG A 12 -10.94 9.89 10.54
CA ARG A 12 -10.32 11.21 10.73
C ARG A 12 -9.48 11.28 12.00
N LYS A 13 -9.94 10.66 13.07
CA LYS A 13 -9.27 10.68 14.38
C LYS A 13 -8.12 9.68 14.47
N ASN A 14 -8.32 8.47 13.96
CA ASN A 14 -7.47 7.31 14.25
C ASN A 14 -6.68 6.84 13.03
N GLY A 15 -7.01 7.30 11.82
CA GLY A 15 -6.52 6.71 10.58
C GLY A 15 -7.16 5.34 10.31
N ILE A 16 -6.45 4.51 9.54
CA ILE A 16 -6.86 3.15 9.18
C ILE A 16 -5.64 2.23 9.19
N THR A 17 -5.88 0.95 9.49
CA THR A 17 -4.90 -0.13 9.36
C THR A 17 -4.77 -0.60 7.89
N LEU A 18 -3.74 -1.39 7.57
CA LEU A 18 -3.59 -1.99 6.23
C LEU A 18 -4.77 -2.91 5.88
N ALA A 19 -5.33 -3.62 6.87
CA ALA A 19 -6.48 -4.49 6.67
C ALA A 19 -7.75 -3.68 6.31
N GLU A 20 -7.98 -2.56 6.99
CA GLU A 20 -9.11 -1.66 6.69
C GLU A 20 -8.93 -0.97 5.34
N PHE A 21 -7.71 -0.56 4.98
CA PHE A 21 -7.39 -0.06 3.65
C PHE A 21 -7.75 -1.10 2.57
N ASN A 22 -7.33 -2.35 2.74
CA ASN A 22 -7.63 -3.44 1.82
C ASN A 22 -9.13 -3.74 1.74
N SER A 23 -9.83 -3.69 2.89
CA SER A 23 -11.28 -3.88 2.95
C SER A 23 -12.02 -2.81 2.14
N MET A 24 -11.64 -1.55 2.33
CA MET A 24 -12.16 -0.41 1.58
C MET A 24 -11.88 -0.54 0.08
N ALA A 25 -10.65 -0.89 -0.32
CA ALA A 25 -10.31 -1.09 -1.73
C ALA A 25 -11.20 -2.16 -2.40
N ARG A 26 -11.41 -3.31 -1.76
CA ARG A 26 -12.28 -4.38 -2.29
C ARG A 26 -13.73 -3.96 -2.43
N ARG A 27 -14.29 -3.28 -1.41
CA ARG A 27 -15.67 -2.79 -1.45
C ARG A 27 -15.91 -1.78 -2.56
N ASN A 28 -14.87 -1.08 -2.96
CA ASN A 28 -14.91 -0.11 -4.04
C ASN A 28 -14.45 -0.70 -5.39
N GLY A 29 -14.52 -2.03 -5.55
CA GLY A 29 -14.40 -2.71 -6.85
C GLY A 29 -12.96 -2.95 -7.34
N LEU A 30 -11.97 -2.84 -6.47
CA LEU A 30 -10.57 -3.10 -6.82
C LEU A 30 -10.18 -4.56 -6.54
N ALA A 31 -9.44 -5.14 -7.48
CA ALA A 31 -8.66 -6.34 -7.22
C ALA A 31 -7.39 -5.93 -6.47
N LEU A 32 -6.95 -6.76 -5.52
CA LEU A 32 -5.75 -6.45 -4.76
C LEU A 32 -4.93 -7.68 -4.36
N THR A 33 -3.62 -7.45 -4.27
CA THR A 33 -2.65 -8.35 -3.63
C THR A 33 -1.96 -7.56 -2.52
N SER A 34 -2.03 -8.05 -1.30
CA SER A 34 -1.38 -7.41 -0.15
C SER A 34 -0.33 -8.33 0.47
N ARG A 35 0.76 -7.73 0.94
CA ARG A 35 1.94 -8.41 1.48
C ARG A 35 2.51 -7.60 2.63
N SER A 36 3.07 -8.30 3.60
CA SER A 36 3.82 -7.74 4.72
C SER A 36 5.18 -8.42 4.77
N PRO A 37 6.27 -7.69 5.08
CA PRO A 37 7.55 -8.33 5.36
C PRO A 37 7.42 -9.34 6.50
N PRO A 38 8.18 -10.44 6.48
CA PRO A 38 8.27 -11.32 7.64
C PRO A 38 8.91 -10.56 8.81
N THR A 39 8.44 -10.85 10.02
CA THR A 39 9.11 -10.45 11.26
C THR A 39 10.25 -11.42 11.53
N GLY A 40 11.47 -10.94 11.77
CA GLY A 40 12.63 -11.81 11.99
C GLY A 40 13.94 -11.13 11.67
N ASN A 41 15.01 -11.94 11.51
CA ASN A 41 16.32 -11.44 11.14
C ASN A 41 16.35 -11.11 9.63
N GLN A 42 17.05 -10.05 9.26
CA GLN A 42 17.23 -9.64 7.86
C GLN A 42 18.11 -10.62 7.07
N GLU A 43 18.89 -11.44 7.75
CA GLU A 43 19.69 -12.50 7.13
C GLU A 43 18.87 -13.76 6.82
N ASP A 44 17.64 -13.85 7.33
CA ASP A 44 16.78 -15.01 7.10
C ASP A 44 16.41 -15.11 5.62
N ALA A 45 16.43 -16.33 5.08
CA ALA A 45 16.06 -16.61 3.69
C ALA A 45 14.65 -16.09 3.35
N MET A 46 13.73 -16.08 4.32
CA MET A 46 12.40 -15.50 4.17
C MET A 46 12.42 -13.99 3.96
N TYR A 47 13.27 -13.26 4.68
CA TYR A 47 13.41 -11.81 4.49
C TYR A 47 13.95 -11.50 3.10
N GLN A 48 15.02 -12.18 2.70
CA GLN A 48 15.66 -11.98 1.39
C GLN A 48 14.70 -12.31 0.24
N SER A 49 13.95 -13.42 0.34
CA SER A 49 12.92 -13.76 -0.63
C SER A 49 11.81 -12.71 -0.69
N GLY A 50 11.35 -12.20 0.45
CA GLY A 50 10.30 -11.18 0.51
C GLY A 50 10.75 -9.83 -0.04
N LEU A 51 11.99 -9.42 0.24
CA LEU A 51 12.60 -8.22 -0.33
C LEU A 51 12.72 -8.32 -1.86
N GLN A 52 13.13 -9.48 -2.38
CA GLN A 52 13.20 -9.71 -3.82
C GLN A 52 11.81 -9.74 -4.47
N GLU A 53 10.79 -10.31 -3.82
CA GLU A 53 9.39 -10.24 -4.27
C GLU A 53 8.92 -8.78 -4.33
N PHE A 54 9.17 -8.00 -3.26
CA PHE A 54 8.82 -6.58 -3.21
C PHE A 54 9.49 -5.77 -4.32
N ARG A 55 10.80 -5.97 -4.54
CA ARG A 55 11.55 -5.37 -5.65
C ARG A 55 10.93 -5.67 -7.00
N SER A 56 10.58 -6.93 -7.24
CA SER A 56 9.96 -7.38 -8.48
C SER A 56 8.58 -6.75 -8.69
N HIS A 57 7.79 -6.64 -7.62
CA HIS A 57 6.50 -5.95 -7.66
C HIS A 57 6.63 -4.45 -7.94
N VAL A 58 7.55 -3.76 -7.27
CA VAL A 58 7.81 -2.33 -7.49
C VAL A 58 8.21 -2.08 -8.95
N ALA A 59 9.17 -2.83 -9.48
CA ALA A 59 9.64 -2.69 -10.86
C ALA A 59 8.51 -2.95 -11.88
N LYS A 60 7.71 -4.00 -11.66
CA LYS A 60 6.58 -4.34 -12.53
C LYS A 60 5.45 -3.31 -12.46
N VAL A 61 5.11 -2.83 -11.27
CA VAL A 61 3.96 -1.92 -11.09
C VAL A 61 4.29 -0.51 -11.56
N THR A 62 5.50 -0.02 -11.30
CA THR A 62 5.90 1.34 -11.73
C THR A 62 6.20 1.45 -13.23
N SER A 63 6.25 0.34 -13.96
CA SER A 63 6.39 0.30 -15.43
C SER A 63 5.07 0.18 -16.20
N GLN A 64 3.93 0.12 -15.51
CA GLN A 64 2.60 -0.01 -16.13
C GLN A 64 1.62 1.04 -15.58
N SER A 65 0.51 1.26 -16.29
CA SER A 65 -0.56 2.20 -15.89
C SER A 65 -1.82 1.52 -15.34
N SER A 66 -1.88 0.19 -15.38
CA SER A 66 -3.06 -0.62 -15.02
C SER A 66 -3.06 -1.11 -13.56
N ALA A 67 -1.97 -0.87 -12.82
CA ALA A 67 -1.84 -1.24 -11.42
C ALA A 67 -1.10 -0.16 -10.63
N PHE A 68 -1.36 -0.10 -9.33
CA PHE A 68 -0.78 0.88 -8.42
C PHE A 68 -0.29 0.20 -7.15
N LEU A 69 0.85 0.61 -6.62
CA LEU A 69 1.40 0.08 -5.38
C LEU A 69 1.29 1.14 -4.28
N ILE A 70 0.58 0.81 -3.20
CA ILE A 70 0.43 1.64 -2.02
C ILE A 70 1.19 1.00 -0.88
N VAL A 71 2.07 1.75 -0.22
CA VAL A 71 2.80 1.30 0.97
C VAL A 71 2.15 1.84 2.23
N SER A 72 2.09 1.01 3.27
CA SER A 72 1.84 1.35 4.65
C SER A 72 3.13 1.17 5.42
N PHE A 73 3.68 2.22 6.01
CA PHE A 73 5.00 2.19 6.61
C PHE A 73 5.11 3.03 7.89
N CYS A 74 6.17 2.82 8.65
CA CYS A 74 6.55 3.60 9.82
C CYS A 74 7.52 4.72 9.40
N ARG A 75 7.10 5.97 9.56
CA ARG A 75 7.90 7.17 9.27
C ARG A 75 9.18 7.23 10.10
N GLU A 76 9.09 6.91 11.39
CA GLU A 76 10.24 6.93 12.29
C GLU A 76 11.38 6.03 11.80
N SER A 77 11.06 4.90 11.18
CA SER A 77 12.06 4.01 10.57
C SER A 77 12.80 4.62 9.38
N LEU A 78 12.27 5.70 8.80
CA LEU A 78 12.91 6.50 7.75
C LEU A 78 13.46 7.83 8.28
N GLY A 79 13.58 7.99 9.60
CA GLY A 79 14.03 9.24 10.23
C GLY A 79 13.04 10.39 10.13
N GLN A 80 11.77 10.10 9.81
CA GLN A 80 10.71 11.10 9.69
C GLN A 80 9.86 11.17 10.96
N THR A 81 9.28 12.34 11.22
CA THR A 81 8.42 12.54 12.39
C THR A 81 7.07 11.84 12.21
N GLY A 82 6.67 11.05 13.20
CA GLY A 82 5.40 10.32 13.25
C GLY A 82 5.61 8.81 13.07
N THR A 83 4.53 8.04 13.18
CA THR A 83 4.57 6.58 13.08
C THR A 83 3.94 6.10 11.77
N GLY A 84 2.69 5.63 11.78
CA GLY A 84 2.02 5.06 10.61
C GLY A 84 1.73 6.06 9.50
N HIS A 85 2.01 5.67 8.25
CA HIS A 85 1.69 6.48 7.08
C HIS A 85 1.38 5.60 5.86
N PHE A 86 0.61 6.15 4.91
CA PHE A 86 0.33 5.53 3.62
C PHE A 86 0.70 6.47 2.48
N SER A 87 1.40 5.96 1.48
CA SER A 87 1.71 6.72 0.25
C SER A 87 1.78 5.80 -0.97
N PRO A 88 1.46 6.28 -2.18
CA PRO A 88 1.76 5.56 -3.42
C PRO A 88 3.26 5.51 -3.71
N VAL A 89 3.70 4.42 -4.33
CA VAL A 89 4.99 4.32 -5.02
C VAL A 89 4.76 4.57 -6.50
N ALA A 90 5.48 5.54 -7.07
CA ALA A 90 5.26 6.00 -8.45
C ALA A 90 6.45 5.79 -9.39
N GLY A 91 7.61 5.42 -8.87
CA GLY A 91 8.81 5.24 -9.69
C GLY A 91 9.79 4.29 -9.03
N TYR A 92 10.58 3.62 -9.86
CA TYR A 92 11.69 2.79 -9.46
C TYR A 92 12.91 3.16 -10.30
N SER A 93 14.04 3.37 -9.63
CA SER A 93 15.35 3.56 -10.26
C SER A 93 16.17 2.29 -10.00
N PRO A 94 16.33 1.40 -11.00
CA PRO A 94 17.14 0.18 -10.86
C PRO A 94 18.63 0.48 -10.62
N GLU A 95 19.14 1.59 -11.15
CA GLU A 95 20.55 1.97 -11.05
C GLU A 95 20.97 2.29 -9.60
N HIS A 96 20.10 2.98 -8.87
CA HIS A 96 20.36 3.40 -7.48
C HIS A 96 19.63 2.53 -6.45
N ASP A 97 18.84 1.58 -6.93
CA ASP A 97 17.91 0.79 -6.15
C ASP A 97 16.97 1.62 -5.25
N GLN A 98 16.39 2.67 -5.84
CA GLN A 98 15.55 3.64 -5.13
C GLN A 98 14.12 3.65 -5.65
N VAL A 99 13.20 4.02 -4.78
CA VAL A 99 11.77 4.14 -5.08
C VAL A 99 11.27 5.54 -4.81
N LEU A 100 10.44 6.06 -5.70
CA LEU A 100 9.80 7.36 -5.54
C LEU A 100 8.50 7.19 -4.75
N VAL A 101 8.48 7.70 -3.52
CA VAL A 101 7.30 7.78 -2.66
C VAL A 101 6.59 9.11 -2.92
N LEU A 102 5.33 9.03 -3.36
CA LEU A 102 4.49 10.22 -3.53
C LEU A 102 3.85 10.59 -2.21
N GLU A 103 4.43 11.59 -1.56
CA GLU A 103 4.02 11.98 -0.22
C GLU A 103 2.65 12.68 -0.21
N VAL A 104 1.71 12.14 0.56
CA VAL A 104 0.34 12.68 0.64
C VAL A 104 0.19 13.76 1.71
N ALA A 105 1.04 13.77 2.76
CA ALA A 105 1.11 14.86 3.73
C ALA A 105 2.06 15.97 3.27
N ARG A 106 1.73 16.56 2.11
CA ARG A 106 2.54 17.59 1.41
C ARG A 106 2.86 18.83 2.24
N PHE A 107 2.11 19.09 3.31
CA PHE A 107 2.38 20.16 4.26
C PHE A 107 3.63 19.89 5.13
N LYS A 108 4.13 18.66 5.14
CA LYS A 108 5.22 18.21 6.04
C LYS A 108 6.48 17.78 5.29
N TYR A 109 6.34 17.03 4.20
CA TYR A 109 7.47 16.56 3.39
C TYR A 109 7.15 16.66 1.89
N PRO A 110 8.16 16.90 1.03
CA PRO A 110 8.02 16.69 -0.41
C PRO A 110 7.95 15.19 -0.72
N SER A 111 7.51 14.82 -1.92
CA SER A 111 7.78 13.48 -2.46
C SER A 111 9.29 13.24 -2.55
N TYR A 112 9.73 12.02 -2.28
CA TYR A 112 11.15 11.73 -2.10
C TYR A 112 11.53 10.35 -2.66
N TRP A 113 12.81 10.23 -3.01
CA TRP A 113 13.44 8.95 -3.30
C TRP A 113 14.00 8.34 -2.02
N VAL A 114 13.81 7.04 -1.84
CA VAL A 114 14.34 6.27 -0.70
C VAL A 114 14.88 4.94 -1.20
N GLY A 115 15.89 4.38 -0.52
CA GLY A 115 16.36 3.03 -0.81
C GLY A 115 15.22 2.03 -0.75
N LEU A 116 15.13 1.11 -1.72
CA LEU A 116 14.04 0.15 -1.79
C LEU A 116 13.99 -0.72 -0.53
N GLU A 117 15.16 -1.18 -0.06
CA GLU A 117 15.26 -1.96 1.16
C GLU A 117 14.91 -1.13 2.41
N ASP A 118 15.26 0.15 2.48
CA ASP A 118 14.87 1.01 3.60
C ASP A 118 13.35 1.18 3.68
N LEU A 119 12.70 1.38 2.52
CA LEU A 119 11.24 1.37 2.47
C LEU A 119 10.67 0.01 2.91
N TYR A 120 11.27 -1.10 2.48
CA TYR A 120 10.86 -2.44 2.90
C TYR A 120 10.96 -2.64 4.42
N LYS A 121 12.09 -2.23 5.02
CA LYS A 121 12.33 -2.26 6.47
C LYS A 121 11.33 -1.42 7.24
N SER A 122 10.96 -0.25 6.71
CA SER A 122 10.00 0.64 7.36
C SER A 122 8.58 0.05 7.47
N MET A 123 8.27 -1.05 6.77
CA MET A 123 7.00 -1.77 6.90
C MET A 123 7.00 -2.82 8.03
N ILE A 124 8.17 -3.22 8.54
CA ILE A 124 8.31 -4.28 9.56
C ILE A 124 7.75 -3.89 10.94
N PRO A 125 7.97 -2.66 11.46
CA PRO A 125 7.49 -2.31 12.79
C PRO A 125 5.99 -2.55 12.95
N ILE A 126 5.64 -3.17 14.07
CA ILE A 126 4.25 -3.53 14.38
C ILE A 126 3.39 -2.28 14.46
N ASP A 127 2.27 -2.29 13.76
CA ASP A 127 1.22 -1.32 13.94
C ASP A 127 0.47 -1.61 15.25
N PRO A 128 0.45 -0.68 16.22
CA PRO A 128 -0.15 -0.91 17.52
C PRO A 128 -1.67 -1.14 17.47
N VAL A 129 -2.35 -0.70 16.40
CA VAL A 129 -3.80 -0.92 16.26
C VAL A 129 -4.08 -2.35 15.79
N SER A 130 -3.38 -2.80 14.74
CA SER A 130 -3.62 -4.13 14.16
C SER A 130 -2.83 -5.27 14.81
N GLN A 131 -1.82 -4.96 15.63
CA GLN A 131 -0.86 -5.92 16.20
C GLN A 131 -0.18 -6.79 15.13
N ARG A 132 -0.02 -6.23 13.93
CA ARG A 132 0.60 -6.86 12.77
C ARG A 132 1.63 -5.91 12.16
N PRO A 133 2.62 -6.42 11.41
CA PRO A 133 3.43 -5.56 10.56
C PRO A 133 2.56 -4.78 9.60
N ARG A 134 3.09 -3.66 9.11
CA ARG A 134 2.50 -2.94 7.99
C ARG A 134 2.84 -3.69 6.69
N GLY A 135 2.92 -3.02 5.55
CA GLY A 135 3.11 -3.73 4.29
C GLY A 135 2.70 -2.90 3.10
N TYR A 136 2.52 -3.56 1.97
CA TYR A 136 2.10 -2.92 0.73
C TYR A 136 0.91 -3.64 0.11
N THR A 137 0.19 -2.90 -0.72
CA THR A 137 -0.94 -3.41 -1.49
C THR A 137 -0.81 -2.96 -2.92
N ILE A 138 -0.86 -3.93 -3.83
CA ILE A 138 -1.01 -3.69 -5.26
C ILE A 138 -2.50 -3.67 -5.57
N LEU A 139 -2.96 -2.62 -6.21
CA LEU A 139 -4.34 -2.39 -6.62
C LEU A 139 -4.43 -2.42 -8.14
N SER A 140 -5.48 -3.03 -8.66
CA SER A 140 -5.85 -2.96 -10.07
C SER A 140 -7.37 -2.98 -10.21
N HIS A 141 -7.86 -2.63 -11.40
CA HIS A 141 -9.28 -2.77 -11.71
C HIS A 141 -9.71 -4.24 -11.57
N SER A 142 -10.81 -4.51 -10.86
CA SER A 142 -11.36 -5.87 -10.83
C SER A 142 -12.14 -6.12 -12.14
N PRO A 143 -11.74 -7.10 -12.98
CA PRO A 143 -12.47 -7.40 -14.20
C PRO A 143 -13.92 -7.85 -13.96
N SER A 144 -14.29 -8.19 -12.71
CA SER A 144 -15.62 -8.68 -12.34
C SER A 144 -16.67 -7.60 -12.01
N VAL A 145 -16.34 -6.31 -12.11
CA VAL A 145 -17.33 -5.23 -11.97
C VAL A 145 -17.67 -4.65 -13.36
N GLU A 146 -18.12 -5.50 -14.28
CA GLU A 146 -19.08 -5.03 -15.26
C GLU A 146 -20.36 -4.72 -14.48
N LYS A 147 -20.60 -3.43 -14.25
CA LYS A 147 -21.87 -2.95 -13.72
C LYS A 147 -22.96 -3.58 -14.59
N THR A 148 -23.79 -4.44 -14.00
CA THR A 148 -25.16 -4.63 -14.46
C THR A 148 -25.84 -3.26 -14.35
N ASN A 149 -25.63 -2.42 -15.37
CA ASN A 149 -26.46 -1.26 -15.61
C ASN A 149 -27.88 -1.81 -15.69
N GLY A 150 -28.72 -1.40 -14.74
CA GLY A 150 -30.12 -1.78 -14.65
C GLY A 150 -30.92 -1.28 -15.86
N LEU A 151 -30.73 -1.94 -17.01
CA LEU A 151 -31.68 -1.99 -18.10
C LEU A 151 -32.61 -3.18 -17.85
N ALA A 152 -33.37 -3.12 -16.76
CA ALA A 152 -34.67 -3.76 -16.74
C ALA A 152 -35.61 -2.88 -17.58
N LYS A 153 -35.46 -2.95 -18.90
CA LYS A 153 -36.45 -2.48 -19.87
C LYS A 153 -37.09 -3.71 -20.48
N LEU A 154 -38.41 -3.83 -20.24
CA LEU A 154 -39.43 -4.47 -21.09
C LEU A 154 -39.26 -5.94 -21.47
N MET A 155 -40.16 -6.77 -20.93
CA MET A 155 -40.78 -8.00 -21.46
C MET A 155 -41.34 -8.73 -20.22
N GLU A 156 -42.63 -8.91 -19.95
CA GLU A 156 -43.90 -8.79 -20.67
C GLU A 156 -44.98 -8.27 -19.70
#